data_AF-A0A3M0Z9I0-F1
#
_entry.id   AF-A0A3M0Z9I0-F1
#
_cell.length_a   1.000
_cell.length_b   1.000
_cell.length_c   1.000
_cell.angle_alpha   90.00
_cell.angle_beta   90.00
_cell.angle_gamma   90.00
#
_symmetry.space_group_name_H-M   'P 1'
#
loop_
_entity.id
_entity.type
_entity.pdbx_description
1 polymer ?
#
loop_
_entity_poly.entity_id
_entity_poly.type
_entity_poly.pdbx_seq_one_letter_code
_entity_poly.pdbx_strand_id
1 'polypeptide(L)'
;MHFKCPHCGEQSVSLREKIKTGLWGIIHCQACGRRVAAYPWILAGVYFAHVWNVMWWVGMYHFNGKPIYFAYMVLVWALIEALSVRFVPLARLRSRRPS
;
A
#
# COMPACT_ATOMS: atom_id res chain seq x y z
N MET A 1 -13.22 -2.47 -8.62
CA MET A 1 -13.55 -2.39 -7.19
C MET A 1 -13.54 -0.93 -6.77
N HIS A 2 -14.58 -0.46 -6.08
CA HIS A 2 -14.65 0.89 -5.53
C HIS A 2 -14.53 0.81 -4.01
N PHE A 3 -13.75 1.71 -3.41
CA PHE A 3 -13.52 1.74 -1.97
C PHE A 3 -14.28 2.90 -1.33
N LYS A 4 -14.81 2.66 -0.13
CA LYS A 4 -15.54 3.67 0.64
C LYS A 4 -14.58 4.77 1.09
N CYS A 5 -14.94 6.02 0.79
CA CYS A 5 -14.24 7.17 1.33
C CYS A 5 -14.49 7.27 2.84
N PRO A 6 -13.45 7.45 3.68
CA PRO A 6 -13.66 7.56 5.11
C PRO A 6 -14.37 8.86 5.51
N HIS A 7 -14.41 9.89 4.65
CA HIS A 7 -15.08 11.17 4.94
C HIS A 7 -16.60 11.15 4.65
N CYS A 8 -16.99 10.84 3.40
CA CYS A 8 -18.39 10.87 2.98
C CYS A 8 -19.08 9.49 3.04
N GLY A 9 -18.33 8.40 3.24
CA GLY A 9 -18.86 7.04 3.23
C GLY A 9 -19.18 6.49 1.83
N GLU A 10 -19.11 7.34 0.80
CA GLU A 10 -19.48 7.01 -0.57
C GLU A 10 -18.37 6.23 -1.29
N GLN A 11 -18.74 5.34 -2.21
CA GLN A 11 -17.82 4.48 -2.97
C GLN A 11 -17.20 5.24 -4.15
N SER A 12 -16.34 6.20 -3.84
CA SER A 12 -15.78 7.15 -4.82
C SER A 12 -14.30 6.91 -5.15
N VAL A 13 -13.60 6.04 -4.40
CA VAL A 13 -12.17 5.78 -4.63
C VAL A 13 -11.99 4.57 -5.54
N SER A 14 -11.39 4.80 -6.70
CA SER A 14 -11.06 3.74 -7.67
C SER A 14 -9.85 2.91 -7.21
N LEU A 15 -9.71 1.70 -7.77
CA LEU A 15 -8.59 0.80 -7.46
C LEU A 15 -7.23 1.44 -7.83
N ARG A 16 -7.18 2.19 -8.94
CA ARG A 16 -5.97 2.90 -9.39
C ARG A 16 -5.55 4.00 -8.40
N GLU A 17 -6.51 4.74 -7.85
CA GLU A 17 -6.26 5.72 -6.80
C GLU A 17 -5.82 5.05 -5.49
N LYS A 18 -6.40 3.89 -5.16
CA LYS A 18 -5.96 3.13 -3.99
C LYS A 18 -4.51 2.66 -4.11
N ILE A 19 -4.07 2.20 -5.29
CA ILE A 19 -2.66 1.85 -5.52
C ILE A 19 -1.76 3.08 -5.32
N LYS A 20 -2.17 4.26 -5.83
CA LYS A 20 -1.42 5.51 -5.57
C LYS A 20 -1.30 5.82 -4.08
N THR A 21 -2.33 5.56 -3.28
CA THR A 21 -2.24 5.74 -1.82
C THR A 21 -1.30 4.74 -1.14
N GLY A 22 -1.13 3.54 -1.70
CA GLY A 22 -0.12 2.57 -1.25
C GLY A 22 1.32 2.98 -1.57
N LEU A 23 1.51 3.92 -2.51
CA LEU A 23 2.80 4.54 -2.80
C LEU A 23 3.01 5.84 -2.01
N TRP A 24 2.43 5.93 -0.81
CA TRP A 24 2.43 7.14 0.03
C TRP A 24 1.82 8.39 -0.65
N GLY A 25 1.06 8.18 -1.73
CA GLY A 25 0.39 9.26 -2.46
C GLY A 25 -0.85 9.78 -1.73
N ILE A 26 -1.13 11.07 -1.89
CA ILE A 26 -2.36 11.70 -1.43
C ILE A 26 -3.33 11.76 -2.61
N ILE A 27 -4.54 11.26 -2.42
CA ILE A 27 -5.62 11.34 -3.42
C ILE A 27 -6.74 12.27 -2.93
N HIS A 28 -7.54 12.76 -3.87
CA HIS A 28 -8.75 13.52 -3.56
C HIS A 28 -9.97 12.65 -3.85
N CYS A 29 -10.94 12.68 -2.94
CA CYS A 29 -12.22 12.01 -3.15
C CYS A 29 -13.03 12.77 -4.22
N GLN A 30 -13.51 12.07 -5.25
CA GLN A 30 -14.32 12.68 -6.33
C GLN A 30 -15.67 13.23 -5.83
N ALA A 31 -16.24 12.63 -4.77
CA ALA A 31 -17.54 13.04 -4.24
C ALA A 31 -17.45 14.23 -3.27
N CYS A 32 -16.50 14.22 -2.32
CA CYS A 32 -16.41 15.26 -1.29
C CYS A 32 -15.22 16.22 -1.45
N GLY A 33 -14.36 16.02 -2.45
CA GLY A 33 -13.16 16.83 -2.71
C GLY A 33 -12.08 16.78 -1.62
N ARG A 34 -12.27 16.00 -0.55
CA ARG A 34 -11.33 15.93 0.58
C ARG A 34 -10.14 15.02 0.29
N ARG A 35 -9.01 15.34 0.92
CA ARG A 35 -7.76 14.56 0.85
C ARG A 35 -7.85 13.28 1.67
N VAL A 36 -7.44 12.18 1.05
CA VAL A 36 -7.41 10.84 1.63
C VAL A 36 -6.05 10.22 1.31
N ALA A 37 -5.49 9.45 2.23
CA ALA A 37 -4.31 8.61 1.98
C ALA A 37 -4.47 7.27 2.68
N ALA A 38 -3.51 6.37 2.49
CA ALA A 38 -3.43 5.14 3.23
C ALA A 38 -3.11 5.38 4.71
N TYR A 39 -3.50 4.45 5.58
CA TYR A 39 -3.15 4.53 6.99
C TYR A 39 -1.63 4.34 7.18
N PRO A 40 -0.91 5.33 7.75
CA PRO A 40 0.55 5.39 7.67
C PRO A 40 1.22 4.24 8.42
N TRP A 41 0.67 3.80 9.55
CA TRP A 41 1.24 2.70 10.35
C TRP A 41 1.16 1.35 9.64
N ILE A 42 0.01 1.06 9.04
CA ILE A 42 -0.18 -0.20 8.30
C ILE A 42 0.69 -0.17 7.05
N LEU A 43 0.75 0.98 6.37
CA LEU A 43 1.61 1.16 5.21
C LEU A 43 3.10 1.01 5.55
N ALA A 44 3.54 1.56 6.69
CA ALA A 44 4.90 1.39 7.19
C ALA A 44 5.21 -0.08 7.48
N GLY A 45 4.28 -0.83 8.09
CA GLY A 45 4.43 -2.26 8.31
C GLY A 45 4.59 -3.06 7.01
N VAL A 46 3.81 -2.74 5.99
CA VAL A 46 3.96 -3.32 4.64
C VAL A 46 5.32 -2.98 4.04
N TYR A 47 5.74 -1.72 4.13
CA TYR A 47 7.05 -1.28 3.63
C TYR A 47 8.20 -2.00 4.33
N PHE A 48 8.10 -2.16 5.66
CA PHE A 48 9.06 -2.92 6.44
C PHE A 48 9.11 -4.39 5.98
N ALA A 49 7.96 -5.02 5.73
CA ALA A 49 7.90 -6.38 5.20
C ALA A 49 8.56 -6.51 3.82
N HIS A 50 8.42 -5.50 2.95
CA HIS A 50 9.12 -5.47 1.66
C HIS A 50 10.64 -5.39 1.84
N VAL A 51 11.12 -4.46 2.67
CA VAL A 51 12.56 -4.33 2.97
C VAL A 51 13.10 -5.62 3.58
N TRP A 52 12.35 -6.22 4.51
CA TRP A 52 12.70 -7.49 5.14
C TRP A 52 12.78 -8.64 4.12
N ASN A 53 11.83 -8.71 3.18
CA ASN A 53 11.83 -9.71 2.11
C ASN A 53 13.06 -9.58 1.20
N VAL A 54 13.45 -8.35 0.84
CA VAL A 54 14.67 -8.10 0.05
C VAL A 54 15.91 -8.52 0.84
N MET A 55 15.99 -8.18 2.13
CA MET A 55 17.12 -8.57 2.98
C MET A 55 17.23 -10.10 3.11
N TRP A 56 16.10 -10.79 3.28
CA TRP A 56 16.04 -12.24 3.32
C TRP A 56 16.52 -12.87 2.01
N TRP A 57 16.11 -12.30 0.87
CA TRP A 57 16.56 -12.76 -0.43
C TRP A 57 18.07 -12.58 -0.64
N VAL A 58 18.63 -11.42 -0.28
CA VAL A 58 20.09 -11.19 -0.34
C VAL A 58 20.84 -12.22 0.49
N GLY A 59 20.36 -12.51 1.71
CA GLY A 59 20.91 -13.59 2.54
C GLY A 59 20.84 -14.94 1.84
N MET A 60 19.64 -15.39 1.45
CA MET A 60 19.46 -16.70 0.81
C MET A 60 20.21 -16.86 -0.50
N TYR A 61 20.31 -15.80 -1.30
CA TYR A 61 21.09 -15.80 -2.55
C TYR A 61 22.58 -16.00 -2.27
N HIS A 62 23.13 -15.31 -1.26
CA HIS A 62 24.53 -15.46 -0.87
C HIS A 62 24.84 -16.87 -0.33
N PHE A 63 23.90 -17.52 0.37
CA PHE A 63 24.14 -18.84 0.96
C PHE A 63 23.89 -20.02 0.00
N ASN A 64 22.90 -19.93 -0.89
CA ASN A 64 22.50 -21.09 -1.71
C ASN A 64 22.68 -20.90 -3.22
N GLY A 65 22.82 -19.67 -3.73
CA GLY A 65 23.07 -19.39 -5.15
C GLY A 65 22.03 -19.92 -6.16
N LYS A 66 20.94 -20.57 -5.71
CA LYS A 66 19.94 -21.17 -6.60
C LYS A 66 18.92 -20.12 -7.07
N PRO A 67 18.56 -20.10 -8.36
CA PRO A 67 17.57 -19.15 -8.89
C PRO A 67 16.15 -19.40 -8.35
N ILE A 68 15.88 -20.58 -7.77
CA ILE A 68 14.56 -20.89 -7.19
C ILE A 68 14.16 -19.93 -6.07
N TYR A 69 15.13 -19.37 -5.34
CA TYR A 69 14.87 -18.38 -4.30
C TYR A 69 14.37 -17.05 -4.86
N PHE A 70 14.69 -16.73 -6.11
CA PHE A 70 14.10 -15.59 -6.81
C PHE A 70 12.61 -15.80 -7.06
N ALA A 71 12.18 -17.00 -7.45
CA ALA A 71 10.76 -17.31 -7.63
C ALA A 71 9.99 -17.18 -6.30
N TYR A 72 10.55 -17.67 -5.19
CA TYR A 72 9.97 -17.47 -3.86
C TYR A 72 9.87 -15.99 -3.49
N MET A 73 10.90 -15.19 -3.76
CA MET A 73 10.88 -13.74 -3.50
C MET A 73 9.76 -13.05 -4.27
N VAL A 74 9.61 -13.34 -5.58
CA VAL A 74 8.55 -12.76 -6.42
C VAL A 74 7.17 -13.16 -5.89
N LEU A 75 7.00 -14.41 -5.46
CA LEU A 75 5.73 -14.91 -4.92
C LEU A 75 5.38 -14.22 -3.60
N VAL A 76 6.34 -14.09 -2.68
CA VAL A 76 6.16 -13.37 -1.41
C VAL A 76 5.89 -11.89 -1.65
N TRP A 77 6.60 -11.25 -2.60
CA TRP A 77 6.35 -9.86 -2.97
C TRP A 77 4.92 -9.67 -3.47
N ALA A 78 4.47 -10.50 -4.42
CA ALA A 78 3.11 -10.44 -4.95
C ALA A 78 2.07 -10.62 -3.84
N LEU A 79 2.35 -11.47 -2.86
CA LEU A 79 1.48 -11.67 -1.69
C LEU A 79 1.42 -10.41 -0.81
N ILE A 80 2.55 -9.78 -0.52
CA ILE A 80 2.62 -8.53 0.25
C ILE A 80 1.86 -7.41 -0.47
N GLU A 81 2.01 -7.28 -1.79
CA GLU A 81 1.26 -6.30 -2.59
C GLU A 81 -0.26 -6.55 -2.54
N ALA A 82 -0.68 -7.80 -2.70
CA ALA A 82 -2.10 -8.17 -2.61
C ALA A 82 -2.68 -7.86 -1.22
N LEU A 83 -1.92 -8.16 -0.16
CA LEU A 83 -2.29 -7.85 1.22
C LEU A 83 -2.34 -6.35 1.45
N SER A 84 -1.38 -5.58 0.93
CA SER A 84 -1.34 -4.12 1.02
C SER A 84 -2.61 -3.51 0.41
N VAL A 85 -2.93 -3.88 -0.83
CA VAL A 85 -4.12 -3.36 -1.53
C VAL A 85 -5.42 -3.77 -0.83
N ARG A 86 -5.47 -4.94 -0.19
CA ARG A 86 -6.71 -5.43 0.45
C ARG A 86 -6.89 -4.91 1.87
N PHE A 87 -5.85 -4.93 2.69
CA PHE A 87 -5.91 -4.67 4.13
C PHE A 87 -5.59 -3.23 4.51
N VAL A 88 -4.85 -2.47 3.70
CA VAL A 88 -4.54 -1.07 4.05
C VAL A 88 -5.82 -0.23 3.98
N PRO A 89 -6.32 0.28 5.12
CA PRO A 89 -7.49 1.13 5.14
C PRO A 89 -7.11 2.55 4.73
N LEU A 90 -8.10 3.29 4.24
CA LEU A 90 -7.95 4.70 3.90
C LEU A 90 -8.13 5.56 5.15
N ALA A 91 -7.17 6.45 5.39
CA ALA A 91 -7.16 7.42 6.47
C ALA A 91 -7.61 8.80 5.98
N ARG A 92 -8.31 9.52 6.86
CA ARG A 92 -8.70 10.91 6.66
C ARG A 92 -7.49 11.81 6.88
N LEU A 93 -7.15 12.69 5.93
CA LEU A 93 -6.21 13.77 6.20
C LEU A 93 -6.96 15.01 6.67
N ARG A 94 -6.36 15.69 7.65
CA ARG A 94 -6.85 17.01 8.05
C ARG A 94 -6.69 17.96 6.87
N SER A 95 -7.79 18.61 6.48
CA SER A 95 -7.73 19.70 5.51
C SER A 95 -6.90 20.84 6.11
N ARG A 96 -5.79 21.22 5.45
CA ARG A 96 -5.28 22.59 5.61
C ARG A 96 -6.31 23.51 4.97
N ARG A 97 -7.19 24.11 5.76
CA ARG A 97 -7.87 25.34 5.32
C ARG A 97 -6.76 26.37 5.05
N PRO A 98 -6.67 27.00 3.86
CA PRO A 98 -6.14 28.35 3.82
C PRO A 98 -7.11 29.18 4.66
N SER A 99 -6.63 29.63 5.82
CA SER A 99 -7.26 30.69 6.59
C SER A 99 -7.29 31.97 5.76
#